data_AF-A0A963Q842-F1
#
_entry.id   AF-A0A963Q842-F1
#
_cell.length_a   1.000
_cell.length_b   1.000
_cell.length_c   1.000
_cell.angle_alpha   90.00
_cell.angle_beta   90.00
_cell.angle_gamma   90.00
#
_symmetry.space_group_name_H-M   'P 1'
#
loop_
_entity.id
_entity.type
_entity.pdbx_description
1 polymer ?
#
loop_
_entity_poly.entity_id
_entity_poly.type
_entity_poly.pdbx_seq_one_letter_code
_entity_poly.pdbx_strand_id
1 'polypeptide(L)'
;MEGQPLRRICRSDDATIAALIRASARSTSPSPGALELRLADGGTLGYRCDGALYRPRSDDAPALVLLRLRPKQQAVAQFRQLNERIDMLSREIARRRATEAQLRASTERLQQADRRKDEFLSMLAHELRNPLAPLHMGVQLLERKHGALPDVGRLTRMMARQTRHMVRLIDDLL
;
A
#
# COMPACT_ATOMS: atom_id res chain seq x y z
N MET A 1 -0.81 -9.25 58.22
CA MET A 1 -0.53 -9.92 56.93
C MET A 1 0.70 -10.78 57.13
N GLU A 2 0.56 -12.09 57.24
CA GLU A 2 1.71 -12.99 57.25
C GLU A 2 2.32 -13.01 55.85
N GLY A 3 3.58 -12.57 55.73
CA GLY A 3 4.31 -12.62 54.47
C GLY A 3 4.70 -14.06 54.13
N GLN A 4 4.73 -14.39 52.84
CA GLN A 4 5.27 -15.68 52.38
C GLN A 4 6.77 -15.57 52.07
N PRO A 5 7.57 -16.64 52.30
CA PRO A 5 8.97 -16.64 51.94
C PRO A 5 9.16 -16.37 50.43
N LEU A 6 10.06 -15.44 50.07
CA LEU A 6 10.34 -15.10 48.67
C LEU A 6 10.71 -16.33 47.82
N ARG A 7 11.38 -17.32 48.42
CA ARG A 7 11.70 -18.63 47.81
C ARG A 7 10.48 -19.45 47.33
N ARG A 8 9.27 -19.15 47.81
CA ARG A 8 8.05 -19.82 47.31
C ARG A 8 7.58 -19.27 45.97
N ILE A 9 7.97 -18.03 45.65
CA ILE A 9 7.57 -17.31 44.44
C ILE A 9 8.73 -17.25 43.46
N CYS A 10 9.97 -17.22 43.94
CA CYS A 10 11.18 -17.10 43.14
C CYS A 10 11.82 -18.47 42.82
N ARG A 11 12.26 -18.64 41.58
CA ARG A 11 12.97 -19.81 41.04
C ARG A 11 14.48 -19.58 40.91
N SER A 12 14.94 -18.33 41.01
CA SER A 12 16.36 -17.99 41.00
C SER A 12 17.10 -18.66 42.17
N ASP A 13 18.40 -18.88 42.00
CA ASP A 13 19.22 -19.47 43.07
C ASP A 13 19.31 -18.56 44.30
N ASP A 14 19.56 -19.18 45.46
CA ASP A 14 19.64 -18.46 46.74
C ASP A 14 20.77 -17.42 46.76
N ALA A 15 21.84 -17.66 46.00
CA ALA A 15 22.96 -16.75 45.86
C ALA A 15 22.54 -15.42 45.19
N THR A 16 21.77 -15.50 44.10
CA THR A 16 21.24 -14.35 43.34
C THR A 16 20.23 -13.59 44.17
N ILE A 17 19.30 -14.28 44.84
CA ILE A 17 18.31 -13.64 45.71
C ILE A 17 19.00 -12.90 46.86
N ALA A 18 19.97 -13.55 47.52
CA ALA A 18 20.69 -12.94 48.63
C ALA A 18 21.59 -11.77 48.17
N ALA A 19 22.22 -11.87 47.01
CA ALA A 19 23.01 -10.78 46.42
C ALA A 19 22.14 -9.55 46.13
N LEU A 20 20.97 -9.75 45.53
CA LEU A 20 20.00 -8.69 45.27
C LEU A 20 19.53 -8.03 46.57
N ILE A 21 19.07 -8.81 47.54
CA ILE A 21 18.56 -8.27 48.81
C ILE A 21 19.67 -7.50 49.54
N ARG A 22 20.91 -8.00 49.56
CA ARG A 22 22.04 -7.29 50.16
C ARG A 22 22.37 -5.99 49.44
N ALA A 23 22.32 -5.97 48.11
CA ALA A 23 22.55 -4.75 47.34
C ALA A 23 21.48 -3.69 47.64
N SER A 24 20.21 -4.10 47.66
CA SER A 24 19.09 -3.20 47.94
C SER A 24 18.99 -2.78 49.40
N ALA A 25 19.45 -3.59 50.35
CA ALA A 25 19.46 -3.24 51.77
C ALA A 25 20.54 -2.21 52.15
N ARG A 26 21.52 -1.97 51.26
CA ARG A 26 22.63 -1.03 51.48
C ARG A 26 22.35 0.39 50.95
N SER A 27 21.28 0.59 50.19
CA SER A 27 20.98 1.88 49.58
C SER A 27 19.48 2.14 49.52
N THR A 28 19.08 3.39 49.78
CA THR A 28 17.74 3.88 49.49
C THR A 28 17.53 4.18 48.01
N SER A 29 18.61 4.23 47.23
CA SER A 29 18.55 4.36 45.77
C SER A 29 18.23 3.01 45.12
N PRO A 30 17.37 2.96 44.07
CA PRO A 30 17.05 1.72 43.39
C PRO A 30 18.27 1.03 42.79
N SER A 31 18.61 -0.17 43.28
CA SER A 31 19.64 -1.04 42.73
C SER A 31 19.01 -2.00 41.70
N PRO A 32 19.52 -2.06 40.46
CA PRO A 32 18.98 -2.95 39.44
C PRO A 32 19.36 -4.41 39.73
N GLY A 33 18.47 -5.33 39.34
CA GLY A 33 18.68 -6.77 39.40
C GLY A 33 17.73 -7.54 38.49
N ALA A 34 17.80 -8.87 38.57
CA ALA A 34 16.88 -9.77 37.87
C ALA A 34 16.45 -10.92 38.78
N LEU A 35 15.21 -11.35 38.64
CA LEU A 35 14.63 -12.50 39.33
C LEU A 35 13.77 -13.32 38.37
N GLU A 36 13.76 -14.63 38.55
CA GLU A 36 12.84 -15.53 37.88
C GLU A 36 11.72 -15.89 38.85
N LEU A 37 10.47 -15.64 38.45
CA LEU A 37 9.29 -15.90 39.29
C LEU A 37 8.45 -17.02 38.67
N ARG A 38 7.84 -17.81 39.55
CA ARG A 38 6.90 -18.87 39.16
C ARG A 38 5.52 -18.26 38.86
N LEU A 39 5.00 -18.56 37.69
CA LEU A 39 3.66 -18.21 37.24
C LEU A 39 2.63 -19.19 37.83
N ALA A 40 1.35 -18.78 37.84
CA ALA A 40 0.25 -19.61 38.35
C ALA A 40 0.03 -20.90 37.55
N ASP A 41 0.43 -20.91 36.28
CA ASP A 41 0.37 -22.05 35.36
C ASP A 41 1.54 -23.04 35.50
N GLY A 42 2.45 -22.80 36.46
CA GLY A 42 3.65 -23.62 36.66
C GLY A 42 4.85 -23.22 35.80
N GLY A 43 4.70 -22.25 34.89
CA GLY A 43 5.80 -21.67 34.12
C GLY A 43 6.72 -20.77 34.95
N THR A 44 7.85 -20.39 34.37
CA THR A 44 8.79 -19.43 34.96
C THR A 44 8.96 -18.23 34.03
N LEU A 45 8.87 -17.02 34.57
CA LEU A 45 9.09 -15.79 33.82
C LEU A 45 10.18 -14.94 34.47
N GLY A 46 11.09 -14.42 33.65
CA GLY A 46 12.14 -13.49 34.09
C GLY A 46 11.58 -12.07 34.27
N TYR A 47 11.89 -11.46 35.42
CA TYR A 47 11.58 -10.09 35.78
C TYR A 47 12.88 -9.31 35.97
N ARG A 48 12.92 -8.08 35.45
CA ARG A 48 13.86 -7.06 35.94
C ARG A 48 13.32 -6.52 37.24
N CYS A 49 14.17 -6.39 38.25
CA CYS A 49 13.80 -5.82 39.53
C CYS A 49 14.64 -4.58 39.82
N ASP A 50 14.01 -3.55 40.39
CA ASP A 50 14.72 -2.41 40.97
C ASP A 50 14.40 -2.40 42.47
N GLY A 51 15.41 -2.58 43.30
CA GLY A 51 15.26 -2.76 44.74
C GLY A 51 15.85 -1.62 45.56
N ALA A 52 15.15 -1.17 46.60
CA ALA A 52 15.61 -0.10 47.48
C ALA A 52 15.26 -0.37 48.94
N LEU A 53 16.12 0.07 49.86
CA LEU A 53 15.84 0.06 51.29
C LEU A 53 14.69 1.02 51.58
N TYR A 54 13.57 0.46 52.04
CA TYR A 54 12.41 1.22 52.46
C TYR A 54 12.48 1.56 53.96
N ARG A 55 12.93 0.59 54.77
CA ARG A 55 13.13 0.78 56.21
C ARG A 55 14.39 0.04 56.66
N PRO A 56 15.33 0.70 57.35
CA PRO A 56 16.49 0.03 57.94
C PRO A 56 16.06 -0.95 59.03
N ARG A 57 16.97 -1.86 59.40
CA ARG A 57 16.77 -2.74 60.55
C ARG A 57 16.89 -1.93 61.83
N SER A 58 15.94 -2.09 62.74
CA SER A 58 16.01 -1.61 64.12
C SER A 58 15.92 -2.80 65.08
N ASP A 59 16.12 -2.57 66.37
CA ASP A 59 16.04 -3.63 67.38
C ASP A 59 14.63 -4.26 67.42
N ASP A 60 13.60 -3.44 67.21
CA ASP A 60 12.20 -3.88 67.25
C ASP A 60 11.62 -4.27 65.88
N ALA A 61 12.36 -4.09 64.78
CA ALA A 61 11.80 -4.31 63.46
C ALA A 61 12.81 -4.75 62.39
N PRO A 62 12.46 -5.73 61.53
CA PRO A 62 13.30 -6.12 60.42
C PRO A 62 13.38 -5.02 59.35
N ALA A 63 14.50 -5.02 58.63
CA ALA A 63 14.67 -4.18 57.45
C ALA A 63 13.61 -4.53 56.40
N LEU A 64 13.02 -3.50 55.79
CA LEU A 64 12.09 -3.65 54.69
C LEU A 64 12.75 -3.16 53.40
N VAL A 65 12.76 -4.03 52.40
CA VAL A 65 13.23 -3.72 51.04
C VAL A 65 12.03 -3.76 50.11
N LEU A 66 11.85 -2.70 49.32
CA LEU A 66 10.84 -2.65 48.28
C LEU A 66 11.47 -3.11 46.96
N LEU A 67 10.87 -4.11 46.31
CA LEU A 67 11.29 -4.59 44.99
C LEU A 67 10.22 -4.23 43.96
N ARG A 68 10.57 -3.41 42.97
CA ARG A 68 9.70 -3.14 41.82
C ARG A 68 10.01 -4.14 40.71
N LEU A 69 9.04 -4.96 40.33
CA LEU A 69 9.20 -6.01 39.32
C LEU A 69 8.63 -5.56 37.97
N ARG A 70 9.39 -5.76 36.89
CA ARG A 70 8.96 -5.54 35.50
C ARG A 70 9.24 -6.78 34.65
N PRO A 71 8.24 -7.38 33.98
CA PRO A 71 8.45 -8.59 33.19
C PRO A 71 9.40 -8.32 32.01
N LYS A 72 10.40 -9.18 31.80
CA LYS A 72 11.41 -9.05 30.74
C LYS A 72 10.81 -9.26 29.32
N GLN A 73 9.65 -9.93 29.21
CA GLN A 73 9.07 -10.33 27.92
C GLN A 73 7.94 -9.44 27.35
N GLN A 74 7.39 -8.50 28.13
CA GLN A 74 6.30 -7.64 27.60
C GLN A 74 6.76 -6.69 26.50
N ALA A 75 8.02 -6.23 26.55
CA ALA A 75 8.60 -5.42 25.47
C ALA A 75 8.80 -6.26 24.19
N VAL A 76 9.36 -7.47 24.30
CA VAL A 76 9.75 -8.27 23.13
C VAL A 76 8.54 -8.75 22.32
N ALA A 77 7.43 -9.10 22.98
CA ALA A 77 6.23 -9.57 22.28
C ALA A 77 5.53 -8.45 21.50
N GLN A 78 5.39 -7.26 22.10
CA GLN A 78 4.76 -6.10 21.44
C GLN A 78 5.60 -5.60 20.26
N PHE A 79 6.92 -5.53 20.41
CA PHE A 79 7.81 -5.14 19.31
C PHE A 79 7.79 -6.14 18.15
N ARG A 80 7.74 -7.45 18.44
CA ARG A 80 7.62 -8.47 17.39
C ARG A 80 6.30 -8.31 16.62
N GLN A 81 5.18 -8.17 17.33
CA GLN A 81 3.87 -8.00 16.70
C GLN A 81 3.78 -6.70 15.87
N LEU A 82 4.42 -5.63 16.33
CA LEU A 82 4.48 -4.36 15.59
C LEU A 82 5.28 -4.51 14.30
N ASN A 83 6.45 -5.14 14.35
CA ASN A 83 7.28 -5.37 13.16
C ASN A 83 6.56 -6.24 12.13
N GLU A 84 5.89 -7.31 12.58
CA GLU A 84 5.07 -8.15 11.68
C GLU A 84 3.95 -7.35 11.00
N ARG A 85 3.30 -6.44 11.73
CA ARG A 85 2.29 -5.53 11.15
C ARG A 85 2.90 -4.53 10.18
N ILE A 86 4.06 -3.96 10.48
CA ILE A 86 4.78 -3.04 9.59
C ILE A 86 5.14 -3.75 8.28
N ASP A 87 5.65 -4.98 8.37
CA ASP A 87 6.01 -5.78 7.19
C ASP A 87 4.78 -6.12 6.36
N MET A 88 3.68 -6.51 7.01
CA MET A 88 2.41 -6.79 6.34
C MET A 88 1.88 -5.56 5.60
N LEU A 89 1.82 -4.41 6.27
CA LEU A 89 1.36 -3.16 5.68
C LEU A 89 2.26 -2.70 4.54
N SER A 90 3.58 -2.86 4.68
CA SER A 90 4.54 -2.51 3.63
C SER A 90 4.34 -3.34 2.37
N ARG A 91 4.09 -4.65 2.52
CA ARG A 91 3.74 -5.54 1.40
C ARG A 91 2.41 -5.15 0.76
N GLU A 92 1.41 -4.82 1.57
CA GLU A 92 0.10 -4.40 1.07
C GLU A 92 0.19 -3.07 0.28
N ILE A 93 0.93 -2.08 0.79
CA ILE A 93 1.17 -0.82 0.08
C ILE A 93 1.90 -1.07 -1.24
N ALA A 94 2.92 -1.93 -1.25
CA ALA A 94 3.66 -2.26 -2.47
C ALA A 94 2.75 -2.91 -3.53
N ARG A 95 1.88 -3.84 -3.11
CA ARG A 95 0.88 -4.47 -3.99
C ARG A 95 -0.08 -3.45 -4.58
N ARG A 96 -0.69 -2.61 -3.74
CA ARG A 96 -1.63 -1.56 -4.19
C ARG A 96 -0.98 -0.61 -5.19
N ARG A 97 0.24 -0.16 -4.92
CA ARG A 97 0.99 0.71 -5.84
C ARG A 97 1.25 0.04 -7.19
N ALA A 98 1.59 -1.24 -7.21
CA ALA A 98 1.80 -1.97 -8.46
C ALA A 98 0.50 -2.08 -9.27
N THR A 99 -0.62 -2.40 -8.62
CA THR A 99 -1.94 -2.46 -9.27
C THR A 99 -2.38 -1.09 -9.81
N GLU A 100 -2.22 -0.03 -9.02
CA GLU A 100 -2.53 1.34 -9.47
C GLU A 100 -1.67 1.75 -10.67
N ALA A 101 -0.38 1.43 -10.67
CA ALA A 101 0.51 1.71 -11.80
C ALA A 101 0.09 0.96 -13.06
N GLN A 102 -0.28 -0.32 -12.94
CA GLN A 102 -0.80 -1.10 -14.06
C GLN A 102 -2.10 -0.52 -14.61
N LEU A 103 -3.03 -0.13 -13.73
CA LEU A 103 -4.29 0.46 -14.13
C LEU A 103 -4.08 1.79 -14.86
N ARG A 104 -3.22 2.67 -14.34
CA ARG A 104 -2.87 3.94 -15.00
C ARG A 104 -2.28 3.71 -16.38
N ALA A 105 -1.31 2.81 -16.50
CA ALA A 105 -0.69 2.49 -17.79
C ALA A 105 -1.68 1.88 -18.80
N SER A 106 -2.68 1.13 -18.32
CA SER A 106 -3.75 0.60 -19.18
C SER A 106 -4.70 1.72 -19.64
N THR A 107 -5.10 2.60 -18.73
CA THR A 107 -5.96 3.75 -19.03
C THR A 107 -5.29 4.69 -20.01
N GLU A 108 -4.01 5.00 -19.84
CA GLU A 108 -3.25 5.85 -20.77
C GLU A 108 -3.19 5.22 -22.17
N ARG A 109 -2.95 3.90 -22.26
CA ARG A 109 -2.96 3.17 -23.53
C ARG A 109 -4.32 3.22 -24.21
N LEU A 110 -5.41 3.01 -23.46
CA LEU A 110 -6.77 3.10 -23.99
C LEU A 110 -7.10 4.51 -24.48
N GLN A 111 -6.76 5.54 -23.69
CA GLN A 111 -6.96 6.92 -24.09
C GLN A 111 -6.16 7.30 -25.34
N GLN A 112 -4.93 6.80 -25.47
CA GLN A 112 -4.12 7.05 -26.66
C GLN A 112 -4.69 6.33 -27.88
N ALA A 113 -5.19 5.10 -27.72
CA ALA A 113 -5.87 4.38 -28.79
C ALA A 113 -7.16 5.08 -29.23
N ASP A 114 -7.94 5.60 -28.27
CA ASP A 114 -9.18 6.30 -28.57
C ASP A 114 -8.92 7.63 -29.28
N ARG A 115 -7.91 8.40 -28.85
CA ARG A 115 -7.46 9.62 -29.57
C ARG A 115 -7.03 9.32 -31.00
N ARG A 116 -6.25 8.25 -31.20
CA ARG A 116 -5.83 7.83 -32.56
C ARG A 116 -7.04 7.42 -33.41
N LYS A 117 -8.03 6.77 -32.82
CA LYS A 117 -9.27 6.41 -33.50
C LYS A 117 -10.05 7.68 -33.90
N ASP A 118 -10.16 8.66 -33.01
CA ASP A 118 -10.84 9.93 -33.31
C ASP A 118 -10.11 10.74 -34.39
N GLU A 119 -8.78 10.81 -34.32
CA GLU A 119 -7.94 11.43 -35.36
C GLU A 119 -8.12 10.73 -36.72
N PHE A 120 -8.11 9.40 -36.71
CA PHE A 120 -8.35 8.59 -37.90
C PHE A 120 -9.75 8.80 -38.49
N LEU A 121 -10.79 8.80 -37.66
CA LEU A 121 -12.17 9.04 -38.11
C LEU A 121 -12.35 10.45 -38.68
N SER A 122 -11.73 11.45 -38.06
CA SER A 122 -11.75 12.84 -38.56
C SER A 122 -11.05 12.94 -39.92
N MET A 123 -9.85 12.36 -40.04
CA MET A 123 -9.11 12.30 -41.30
C MET A 123 -9.93 11.60 -42.37
N LEU A 124 -10.51 10.44 -42.07
CA LEU A 124 -11.35 9.69 -43.00
C LEU A 124 -12.58 10.49 -43.45
N ALA A 125 -13.24 11.19 -42.53
CA ALA A 125 -14.38 12.03 -42.86
C ALA A 125 -14.01 13.15 -43.84
N HIS A 126 -12.84 13.78 -43.66
CA HIS A 126 -12.33 14.78 -44.60
C HIS A 126 -11.97 14.18 -45.95
N GLU A 127 -11.24 13.06 -45.96
CA GLU A 127 -10.84 12.35 -47.17
C GLU A 127 -12.03 11.80 -47.96
N LEU A 128 -13.15 11.45 -47.30
CA LEU A 128 -14.39 11.06 -47.97
C LEU A 128 -15.24 12.25 -48.42
N ARG A 129 -15.25 13.36 -47.67
CA ARG A 129 -16.00 14.57 -48.04
C ARG A 129 -15.44 15.22 -49.31
N ASN A 130 -14.11 15.20 -49.48
CA ASN A 130 -13.41 15.74 -50.64
C ASN A 130 -13.91 15.17 -51.98
N PRO A 131 -14.00 13.84 -52.19
CA PRO A 131 -14.53 13.23 -53.40
C PRO A 131 -16.07 13.32 -53.52
N LEU A 132 -16.79 13.38 -52.40
CA LEU A 132 -18.26 13.51 -52.39
C LEU A 132 -18.74 14.88 -52.86
N ALA A 133 -18.03 15.97 -52.54
CA ALA A 133 -18.46 17.31 -52.93
C ALA A 133 -18.56 17.50 -54.47
N PRO A 134 -17.56 17.12 -55.30
CA PRO A 134 -17.66 17.16 -56.75
C PRO A 134 -18.73 16.22 -57.32
N LEU A 135 -18.92 15.04 -56.71
CA LEU A 135 -19.99 14.11 -57.10
C LEU A 135 -21.37 14.74 -56.91
N HIS A 136 -21.60 15.34 -55.74
CA HIS A 136 -22.85 16.03 -55.42
C HIS A 136 -23.10 17.22 -56.36
N MET A 137 -22.08 18.05 -56.62
CA MET A 137 -22.19 19.14 -57.59
C MET A 137 -22.47 18.64 -59.01
N GLY A 138 -21.85 17.54 -59.42
CA GLY A 138 -22.11 16.91 -60.72
C GLY A 138 -23.56 16.47 -60.87
N VAL A 139 -24.12 15.81 -59.86
CA VAL A 139 -25.55 15.43 -59.84
C VAL A 139 -26.44 16.67 -59.93
N GLN A 140 -26.21 17.70 -59.11
CA GLN A 140 -26.98 18.95 -59.15
C GLN A 140 -26.94 19.64 -60.51
N LEU A 141 -25.81 19.58 -61.21
CA LEU A 141 -25.66 20.18 -62.54
C LEU A 141 -26.45 19.42 -63.61
N LEU A 142 -26.55 18.09 -63.49
CA LEU A 142 -27.37 17.23 -64.37
C LEU A 142 -28.87 17.42 -64.12
N GLU A 143 -29.27 17.71 -62.88
CA GLU A 143 -30.68 17.91 -62.50
C GLU A 143 -31.24 19.29 -62.94
N ARG A 144 -30.39 20.27 -63.26
CA ARG A 144 -30.84 21.59 -63.72
C ARG A 144 -31.48 21.49 -65.11
N LYS A 145 -32.81 21.60 -65.15
CA LYS A 145 -33.61 21.48 -66.39
C LYS A 145 -33.47 22.63 -67.39
N HIS A 146 -32.93 23.81 -67.03
CA HIS A 146 -33.00 25.02 -67.87
C HIS A 146 -31.63 25.72 -67.96
N GLY A 147 -30.89 25.49 -69.05
CA GLY A 147 -29.60 26.12 -69.35
C GLY A 147 -28.79 25.34 -70.39
N ALA A 148 -27.71 25.94 -70.92
CA ALA A 148 -26.79 25.28 -71.86
C ALA A 148 -26.35 23.90 -71.32
N LEU A 149 -26.50 22.86 -72.15
CA LEU A 149 -26.18 21.48 -71.80
C LEU A 149 -24.74 21.42 -71.25
N PRO A 150 -24.54 21.01 -69.98
CA PRO A 150 -23.21 20.75 -69.46
C PRO A 150 -22.48 19.74 -70.36
N ASP A 151 -21.16 19.82 -70.47
CA ASP A 151 -20.36 18.75 -71.08
C ASP A 151 -20.48 17.48 -70.20
N VAL A 152 -21.51 16.69 -70.50
CA VAL A 152 -21.86 15.46 -69.78
C VAL A 152 -20.69 14.51 -69.76
N GLY A 153 -19.91 14.44 -70.85
CA GLY A 153 -18.73 13.59 -70.93
C GLY A 153 -17.66 13.99 -69.92
N ARG A 154 -17.39 15.30 -69.77
CA ARG A 154 -16.43 15.80 -68.76
C ARG A 154 -16.94 15.58 -67.34
N LEU A 155 -18.23 15.78 -67.09
CA LEU A 155 -18.85 15.61 -65.78
C LEU A 155 -18.79 14.14 -65.33
N THR A 156 -19.22 13.21 -66.18
CA THR A 156 -19.19 11.77 -65.92
C THR A 156 -17.77 11.26 -65.69
N ARG A 157 -16.77 11.74 -66.47
CA ARG A 157 -15.36 11.39 -66.24
C ARG A 157 -14.84 11.87 -64.89
N MET A 158 -15.25 13.05 -64.44
CA MET A 158 -14.87 13.58 -63.13
C MET A 158 -15.49 12.77 -62.00
N MET A 159 -16.78 12.47 -62.09
CA MET A 159 -17.50 11.62 -61.13
C MET A 159 -16.88 10.22 -61.03
N ALA A 160 -16.61 9.56 -62.16
CA ALA A 160 -15.98 8.23 -62.19
C ALA A 160 -14.56 8.18 -61.60
N ARG A 161 -13.81 9.29 -61.60
CA ARG A 161 -12.51 9.37 -60.89
C ARG A 161 -12.72 9.47 -59.37
N GLN A 162 -13.68 10.27 -58.92
CA GLN A 162 -13.96 10.42 -57.49
C GLN A 162 -14.50 9.14 -56.87
N THR A 163 -15.40 8.43 -57.55
CA THR A 163 -15.89 7.12 -57.09
C THR A 163 -14.75 6.10 -56.96
N ARG A 164 -13.82 6.03 -57.94
CA ARG A 164 -12.62 5.17 -57.85
C ARG A 164 -11.65 5.58 -56.75
N HIS A 165 -11.64 6.84 -56.34
CA HIS A 165 -10.84 7.28 -55.21
C HIS A 165 -11.47 6.81 -53.88
N MET A 166 -12.79 6.95 -53.73
CA MET A 166 -13.52 6.47 -52.55
C MET A 166 -13.44 4.95 -52.37
N VAL A 167 -13.54 4.16 -53.47
CA VAL A 167 -13.39 2.70 -53.40
C VAL A 167 -12.02 2.33 -52.84
N ARG A 168 -10.94 2.95 -53.34
CA ARG A 168 -9.59 2.71 -52.80
C ARG A 168 -9.45 3.10 -51.34
N LEU A 169 -10.02 4.24 -50.91
CA LEU A 169 -10.01 4.65 -49.50
C LEU A 169 -10.77 3.67 -48.59
N ILE A 170 -11.84 3.05 -49.08
CA ILE A 170 -12.59 2.03 -48.35
C ILE A 170 -11.83 0.70 -48.33
N ASP A 171 -11.20 0.32 -49.45
CA ASP A 171 -10.37 -0.87 -49.55
C ASP A 171 -9.14 -0.78 -48.64
N ASP A 172 -8.52 0.41 -48.50
CA ASP A 172 -7.42 0.65 -47.56
C ASP A 172 -7.87 0.60 -46.07
N LEU A 173 -9.18 0.60 -45.82
CA LEU A 173 -9.80 0.54 -44.49
C LEU A 173 -10.17 -0.89 -44.05
N LEU A 174 -10.33 -1.82 -45.01
CA LEU A 174 -10.76 -3.22 -44.83
C LEU A 174 -9.55 -4.15 -44.69
#